data_AF-A0A5C3QUB2-F1
#
_entry.id   AF-A0A5C3QUB2-F1
#
_cell.length_a   1.000
_cell.length_b   1.000
_cell.length_c   1.000
_cell.angle_alpha   90.00
_cell.angle_beta   90.00
_cell.angle_gamma   90.00
#
_symmetry.space_group_name_H-M   'P 1'
#
loop_
_entity.id
_entity.type
_entity.pdbx_description
1 polymer ?
#
loop_
_entity_poly.entity_id
_entity_poly.type
_entity_poly.pdbx_seq_one_letter_code
_entity_poly.pdbx_strand_id
1 'polypeptide(L)'
;MQLAYMRHFENPISSCAVPMDFTDFSELHKKLQDRLLSRLLARQNKKKRVAIWQACRDSRETLHQHLESAREEFHALYRRFSLGVRTVLELRDAVIPQGTGGPQQRTWLTVLVGILEGDWSQDLADAVSTLKSLPSDTLSSIGRRLYQLYDRVPPPLQDDPTFKQLRRLSRKLIVSEGGDVGGQVQSYIEDLLSPLTDLPLSELWMTGDVVFPAEYLNPHTRQRVFTALLYPSDYLDDIQGENTDTGILFKGYLQSGRMINVNDWFESFALTVSGNDDQGEEEEEGEKGDGEGDGMDVDEGPVVQARFMRALHELDYMGFVKHGGRKAEHVARTVFDCLERP
;
A
#
# COMPACT_ATOMS: atom_id res chain seq x y z
N MET A 1 -0.95 -11.65 8.08
CA MET A 1 -0.42 -12.61 7.08
C MET A 1 -1.52 -13.41 6.38
N GLN A 2 -2.41 -14.11 7.09
CA GLN A 2 -3.48 -14.91 6.44
C GLN A 2 -4.39 -14.09 5.52
N LEU A 3 -4.81 -12.88 5.93
CA LEU A 3 -5.62 -11.99 5.08
C LEU A 3 -4.90 -11.55 3.80
N ALA A 4 -3.60 -11.24 3.89
CA ALA A 4 -2.79 -10.90 2.71
C ALA A 4 -2.69 -12.09 1.76
N TYR A 5 -2.51 -13.30 2.30
CA TYR A 5 -2.50 -14.53 1.52
C TYR A 5 -3.85 -14.75 0.83
N MET A 6 -4.97 -14.68 1.57
CA MET A 6 -6.30 -14.84 0.98
C MET A 6 -6.56 -13.82 -0.13
N ARG A 7 -6.25 -12.54 0.10
CA ARG A 7 -6.42 -11.47 -0.89
C ARG A 7 -5.55 -11.67 -2.13
N HIS A 8 -4.34 -12.19 -1.97
CA HIS A 8 -3.46 -12.55 -3.09
C HIS A 8 -4.08 -13.64 -3.97
N PHE A 9 -4.67 -14.68 -3.35
CA PHE A 9 -5.27 -15.82 -4.05
C PHE A 9 -6.73 -15.59 -4.49
N GLU A 10 -7.33 -14.44 -4.20
CA GLU A 10 -8.61 -14.02 -4.80
C GLU A 10 -8.48 -13.70 -6.29
N ASN A 11 -7.29 -13.28 -6.74
CA ASN A 11 -7.06 -13.04 -8.16
C ASN A 11 -6.96 -14.38 -8.91
N PRO A 12 -7.79 -14.63 -9.95
CA PRO A 12 -7.75 -15.89 -10.69
C PRO A 12 -6.40 -16.16 -11.36
N ILE A 13 -5.58 -15.13 -11.59
CA ILE A 13 -4.22 -15.28 -12.12
C ILE A 13 -3.31 -16.02 -11.12
N SER A 14 -3.51 -15.83 -9.82
CA SER A 14 -2.70 -16.42 -8.75
C SER A 14 -2.77 -17.95 -8.69
N SER A 15 -3.78 -18.58 -9.31
CA SER A 15 -3.81 -20.04 -9.45
C SER A 15 -2.62 -20.57 -10.25
N CYS A 16 -2.03 -19.76 -11.13
CA CYS A 16 -0.83 -20.09 -11.90
C CYS A 16 0.48 -20.02 -11.09
N ALA A 17 0.43 -19.61 -9.82
CA ALA A 17 1.62 -19.54 -8.97
C ALA A 17 2.22 -20.92 -8.67
N VAL A 18 1.38 -21.98 -8.63
CA VAL A 18 1.79 -23.37 -8.39
C VAL A 18 1.93 -24.10 -9.74
N PRO A 19 2.90 -25.02 -9.91
CA PRO A 19 2.91 -25.94 -11.04
C PRO A 19 1.58 -26.69 -11.12
N MET A 20 0.88 -26.52 -12.23
CA MET A 20 -0.40 -27.17 -12.46
C MET A 20 -0.31 -27.94 -13.76
N ASP A 21 -0.89 -29.14 -13.77
CA ASP A 21 -1.07 -29.90 -15.00
C ASP A 21 -2.15 -29.20 -15.84
N PHE A 22 -1.75 -28.66 -16.99
CA PHE A 22 -2.67 -27.94 -17.90
C PHE A 22 -3.76 -28.83 -18.52
N THR A 23 -3.80 -30.13 -18.19
CA THR A 23 -4.87 -31.04 -18.55
C THR A 23 -6.19 -30.75 -17.82
N ASP A 24 -6.14 -30.18 -16.60
CA ASP A 24 -7.34 -29.81 -15.83
C ASP A 24 -7.89 -28.41 -16.19
N PHE A 25 -7.23 -27.71 -17.12
CA PHE A 25 -7.56 -26.35 -17.56
C PHE A 25 -8.48 -26.31 -18.80
N SER A 26 -9.42 -27.25 -18.94
CA SER A 26 -10.36 -27.24 -20.08
C SER A 26 -11.11 -25.90 -20.20
N GLU A 27 -11.29 -25.20 -19.07
CA GLU A 27 -11.93 -23.89 -18.95
C GLU A 27 -10.98 -22.80 -18.40
N LEU A 28 -9.76 -22.66 -18.92
CA LEU A 28 -9.08 -21.36 -18.77
C LEU A 28 -9.96 -20.32 -19.47
N HIS A 29 -10.77 -19.59 -18.69
CA HIS A 29 -11.69 -18.60 -19.23
C HIS A 29 -10.88 -17.60 -20.07
N LYS A 30 -11.33 -17.27 -21.28
CA LYS A 30 -10.60 -16.39 -22.21
C LYS A 30 -10.10 -15.09 -21.55
N LYS A 31 -10.86 -14.54 -20.60
CA LYS A 31 -10.47 -13.36 -19.81
C LYS A 31 -9.22 -13.59 -18.96
N LEU A 32 -9.03 -14.79 -18.41
CA LEU A 32 -7.84 -15.16 -17.63
C LEU A 32 -6.62 -15.28 -18.53
N GLN A 33 -6.77 -15.89 -19.71
CA GLN A 33 -5.73 -15.93 -20.74
C GLN A 33 -5.30 -14.52 -21.17
N ASP A 34 -6.26 -13.64 -21.48
CA ASP A 34 -5.99 -12.26 -21.89
C ASP A 34 -5.28 -11.46 -20.78
N ARG A 35 -5.64 -11.69 -19.51
CA ARG A 35 -4.99 -11.08 -18.35
C ARG A 35 -3.56 -11.60 -18.13
N LEU A 36 -3.36 -12.91 -18.18
CA LEU A 36 -2.02 -13.51 -18.08
C LEU A 36 -1.10 -12.98 -19.19
N LEU A 37 -1.62 -12.95 -20.42
CA LEU A 37 -0.87 -12.51 -21.58
C LEU A 37 -0.54 -11.02 -21.51
N SER A 38 -1.46 -10.16 -21.05
CA SER A 38 -1.16 -8.74 -20.88
C SER A 38 -0.03 -8.50 -19.87
N ARG A 39 0.02 -9.29 -18.80
CA ARG A 39 1.05 -9.23 -17.75
C ARG A 39 2.39 -9.80 -18.20
N LEU A 40 2.39 -10.94 -18.88
CA LEU A 40 3.59 -11.54 -19.48
C LEU A 40 4.24 -10.57 -20.49
N LEU A 41 3.41 -9.85 -21.25
CA LEU A 41 3.86 -8.95 -22.31
C LEU A 41 4.16 -7.53 -21.85
N ALA A 42 3.79 -7.14 -20.63
CA ALA A 42 3.87 -5.76 -20.14
C ALA A 42 5.28 -5.16 -20.28
N ARG A 43 6.32 -6.01 -20.13
CA ARG A 43 7.74 -5.60 -20.13
C ARG A 43 8.54 -6.05 -21.34
N GLN A 44 7.87 -6.63 -22.34
CA GLN A 44 8.52 -7.09 -23.55
C GLN A 44 8.61 -5.97 -24.60
N ASN A 45 9.64 -6.02 -25.45
CA ASN A 45 9.77 -5.08 -26.57
C ASN A 45 8.63 -5.27 -27.58
N LYS A 46 8.18 -4.18 -28.24
CA LYS A 46 7.02 -4.18 -29.16
C LYS A 46 7.05 -5.32 -30.21
N LYS A 47 8.20 -5.60 -30.82
CA LYS A 47 8.38 -6.69 -31.80
C LYS A 47 8.17 -8.07 -31.17
N LYS A 48 8.77 -8.32 -30.00
CA LYS A 48 8.60 -9.59 -29.25
C LYS A 48 7.17 -9.75 -28.75
N ARG A 49 6.53 -8.66 -28.32
CA ARG A 49 5.14 -8.66 -27.83
C ARG A 49 4.17 -9.23 -28.86
N VAL A 50 4.24 -8.76 -30.11
CA VAL A 50 3.32 -9.23 -31.17
C VAL A 50 3.55 -10.72 -31.47
N ALA A 51 4.80 -11.15 -31.57
CA ALA A 51 5.14 -12.55 -31.84
C ALA A 51 4.68 -13.50 -30.73
N ILE A 52 4.97 -13.17 -29.47
CA ILE A 52 4.56 -13.96 -28.30
C ILE A 52 3.03 -13.97 -28.18
N TRP A 53 2.38 -12.82 -28.40
CA TRP A 53 0.92 -12.73 -28.36
C TRP A 53 0.25 -13.64 -29.38
N GLN A 54 0.71 -13.63 -30.64
CA GLN A 54 0.18 -14.51 -31.69
C GLN A 54 0.41 -15.99 -31.33
N ALA A 55 1.64 -16.35 -30.93
CA ALA A 55 1.98 -17.72 -30.56
C ALA A 55 1.16 -18.26 -29.38
N CYS A 56 0.92 -17.44 -28.35
CA CYS A 56 0.18 -17.82 -27.14
C CYS A 56 -1.35 -17.74 -27.30
N ARG A 57 -1.83 -16.99 -28.30
CA ARG A 57 -3.25 -16.94 -28.65
C ARG A 57 -3.67 -18.22 -29.37
N ASP A 58 -2.81 -18.71 -30.26
CA ASP A 58 -3.11 -19.83 -31.14
C ASP A 58 -2.77 -21.20 -30.51
N SER A 59 -1.91 -21.23 -29.48
CA SER A 59 -1.56 -22.44 -28.74
C SER A 59 -1.54 -22.23 -27.23
N ARG A 60 -2.15 -23.17 -26.49
CA ARG A 60 -2.10 -23.20 -25.02
C ARG A 60 -0.77 -23.73 -24.49
N GLU A 61 -0.15 -24.66 -25.23
CA GLU A 61 1.15 -25.23 -24.88
C GLU A 61 2.26 -24.17 -24.91
N THR A 62 2.21 -23.27 -25.90
CA THR A 62 3.16 -22.16 -25.98
C THR A 62 2.99 -21.20 -24.80
N LEU A 63 1.75 -20.89 -24.39
CA LEU A 63 1.50 -20.08 -23.19
C LEU A 63 2.04 -20.76 -21.93
N HIS A 64 1.80 -22.06 -21.76
CA HIS A 64 2.36 -22.86 -20.67
C HIS A 64 3.89 -22.80 -20.66
N GLN A 65 4.55 -22.96 -21.80
CA GLN A 65 6.01 -22.90 -21.88
C GLN A 65 6.55 -21.53 -21.45
N HIS A 66 5.89 -20.44 -21.84
CA HIS A 66 6.29 -19.11 -21.40
C HIS A 66 6.03 -18.88 -19.91
N LEU A 67 4.95 -19.43 -19.35
CA LEU A 67 4.68 -19.38 -17.91
C LEU A 67 5.74 -20.13 -17.11
N GLU A 68 6.09 -21.36 -17.52
CA GLU A 68 7.14 -22.13 -16.84
C GLU A 68 8.50 -21.45 -16.96
N SER A 69 8.83 -20.93 -18.14
CA SER A 69 10.07 -20.18 -18.33
C SER A 69 10.13 -18.95 -17.42
N ALA A 70 9.03 -18.19 -17.28
CA ALA A 70 8.96 -17.06 -16.37
C ALA A 70 9.06 -17.50 -14.89
N ARG A 71 8.46 -18.64 -14.53
CA ARG A 71 8.55 -19.21 -13.18
C ARG A 71 9.97 -19.64 -12.85
N GLU A 72 10.65 -20.32 -13.77
CA GLU A 72 12.03 -20.76 -13.61
C GLU A 72 12.97 -19.56 -13.45
N GLU A 73 12.80 -18.54 -14.30
CA GLU A 73 13.55 -17.29 -14.24
C GLU A 73 13.32 -16.57 -12.90
N PHE A 74 12.06 -16.45 -12.47
CA PHE A 74 11.72 -15.87 -11.17
C PHE A 74 12.35 -16.62 -10.00
N HIS A 75 12.24 -17.95 -9.94
CA HIS A 75 12.84 -18.71 -8.86
C HIS A 75 14.37 -18.71 -8.91
N ALA A 76 14.98 -18.63 -10.10
CA ALA A 76 16.42 -18.45 -10.23
C ALA A 76 16.87 -17.11 -9.66
N LEU A 77 16.17 -16.03 -9.99
CA LEU A 77 16.46 -14.71 -9.44
C LEU A 77 16.19 -14.66 -7.94
N TYR A 78 15.06 -15.20 -7.46
CA TYR A 78 14.72 -15.27 -6.03
C TYR A 78 15.77 -16.01 -5.21
N ARG A 79 16.34 -17.08 -5.77
CA ARG A 79 17.44 -17.82 -5.15
C ARG A 79 18.70 -16.95 -5.00
N ARG A 80 19.07 -16.20 -6.04
CA ARG A 80 20.20 -15.24 -6.00
C ARG A 80 19.93 -14.10 -5.02
N PHE A 81 18.74 -13.51 -5.08
CA PHE A 81 18.28 -12.47 -4.18
C PHE A 81 18.32 -12.91 -2.70
N SER A 82 17.78 -14.08 -2.40
CA SER A 82 17.79 -14.66 -1.05
C SER A 82 19.20 -14.90 -0.53
N LEU A 83 20.14 -15.28 -1.40
CA LEU A 83 21.54 -15.41 -1.05
C LEU A 83 22.18 -14.05 -0.75
N GLY A 84 21.91 -13.03 -1.57
CA GLY A 84 22.36 -11.66 -1.35
C GLY A 84 21.88 -11.11 0.00
N VAL A 85 20.58 -11.23 0.27
CA VAL A 85 19.95 -10.85 1.55
C VAL A 85 20.64 -11.51 2.73
N ARG A 86 20.84 -12.83 2.68
CA ARG A 86 21.50 -13.58 3.75
C ARG A 86 22.94 -13.13 3.96
N THR A 87 23.63 -12.80 2.87
CA THR A 87 25.02 -12.31 2.92
C THR A 87 25.08 -10.95 3.61
N VAL A 88 24.19 -10.03 3.28
CA VAL A 88 24.07 -8.72 3.94
C VAL A 88 23.76 -8.86 5.43
N LEU A 89 22.81 -9.75 5.79
CA LEU A 89 22.46 -9.98 7.19
C LEU A 89 23.63 -10.57 8.00
N GLU A 90 24.38 -11.54 7.44
CA GLU A 90 25.57 -12.08 8.11
C GLU A 90 26.68 -11.04 8.27
N LEU A 91 26.91 -10.20 7.26
CA LEU A 91 27.88 -9.10 7.36
C LEU A 91 27.46 -8.10 8.43
N ARG A 92 26.18 -7.71 8.46
CA ARG A 92 25.62 -6.82 9.49
C ARG A 92 25.81 -7.39 10.89
N ASP A 93 25.39 -8.63 11.10
CA ASP A 93 25.43 -9.29 12.41
C ASP A 93 26.87 -9.52 12.91
N ALA A 94 27.85 -9.55 12.00
CA ALA A 94 29.25 -9.65 12.38
C ALA A 94 29.91 -8.29 12.68
N VAL A 95 29.39 -7.21 12.09
CA VAL A 95 29.89 -5.83 12.30
C VAL A 95 29.30 -5.21 13.59
N ILE A 96 28.01 -5.43 13.89
CA ILE A 96 27.32 -4.85 15.06
C ILE A 96 28.06 -5.05 16.41
N PRO A 97 28.60 -6.25 16.75
CA PRO A 97 29.25 -6.48 18.04
C PRO A 97 30.57 -5.71 18.24
N GLN A 98 31.13 -5.11 17.19
CA GLN A 98 32.45 -4.46 17.22
C GLN A 98 32.41 -3.01 17.73
N GLY A 99 31.25 -2.52 18.17
CA GLY A 99 31.13 -1.22 18.85
C GLY A 99 31.37 0.00 17.97
N THR A 100 31.54 -0.18 16.66
CA THR A 100 31.63 0.90 15.68
C THR A 100 30.24 1.50 15.50
N GLY A 101 29.95 2.56 16.25
CA GLY A 101 28.71 3.33 16.12
C GLY A 101 28.53 3.84 14.69
N GLY A 102 27.58 3.25 13.96
CA GLY A 102 27.12 3.66 12.65
C GLY A 102 25.86 2.86 12.24
N PRO A 103 25.06 3.42 11.32
CA PRO A 103 23.78 4.07 11.61
C PRO A 103 22.76 3.09 12.22
N GLN A 104 22.04 3.53 13.28
CA GLN A 104 20.90 2.91 13.98
C GLN A 104 20.81 1.38 13.94
N GLN A 105 20.67 0.71 15.09
CA GLN A 105 20.34 -0.74 15.18
C GLN A 105 19.07 -1.09 14.39
N ARG A 106 19.17 -1.16 13.07
CA ARG A 106 18.12 -1.56 12.16
C ARG A 106 17.96 -3.05 12.41
N THR A 107 16.78 -3.41 12.87
CA THR A 107 16.36 -4.81 12.94
C THR A 107 16.58 -5.47 11.56
N TRP A 108 16.74 -6.79 11.54
CA TRP A 108 16.82 -7.52 10.28
C TRP A 108 15.62 -7.22 9.36
N LEU A 109 14.44 -6.93 9.92
CA LEU A 109 13.25 -6.51 9.17
C LEU A 109 13.44 -5.19 8.45
N THR A 110 13.96 -4.15 9.11
CA THR A 110 14.19 -2.85 8.48
C THR A 110 15.21 -2.94 7.34
N VAL A 111 16.23 -3.80 7.48
CA VAL A 111 17.19 -4.07 6.39
C VAL A 111 16.49 -4.79 5.24
N LEU A 112 15.66 -5.79 5.52
CA LEU A 112 14.89 -6.46 4.46
C LEU A 112 13.93 -5.53 3.73
N VAL A 113 13.24 -4.65 4.45
CA VAL A 113 12.35 -3.65 3.84
C VAL A 113 13.17 -2.72 2.94
N GLY A 114 14.29 -2.18 3.42
CA GLY A 114 15.19 -1.37 2.60
C GLY A 114 15.70 -2.12 1.36
N ILE A 115 16.06 -3.41 1.49
CA ILE A 115 16.47 -4.22 0.34
C ILE A 115 15.32 -4.37 -0.68
N LEU A 116 14.11 -4.64 -0.21
CA LEU A 116 12.93 -4.79 -1.08
C LEU A 116 12.51 -3.47 -1.74
N GLU A 117 12.73 -2.34 -1.06
CA GLU A 117 12.47 -0.98 -1.58
C GLU A 117 13.61 -0.46 -2.48
N GLY A 118 14.77 -1.15 -2.50
CA GLY A 118 15.96 -0.72 -3.23
C GLY A 118 16.86 0.27 -2.48
N ASP A 119 16.53 0.61 -1.23
CA ASP A 119 17.28 1.52 -0.35
C ASP A 119 18.22 0.75 0.60
N TRP A 120 19.21 0.05 0.03
CA TRP A 120 20.16 -0.78 0.80
C TRP A 120 21.63 -0.47 0.50
N SER A 121 21.91 0.35 -0.52
CA SER A 121 23.26 0.66 -0.99
C SER A 121 24.10 1.38 0.08
N GLN A 122 23.49 2.31 0.83
CA GLN A 122 24.18 3.02 1.92
C GLN A 122 24.52 2.09 3.08
N ASP A 123 23.58 1.26 3.51
CA ASP A 123 23.79 0.27 4.58
C ASP A 123 24.91 -0.71 4.21
N LEU A 124 24.98 -1.12 2.94
CA LEU A 124 26.06 -1.96 2.47
C LEU A 124 27.39 -1.22 2.41
N ALA A 125 27.41 0.02 1.89
CA ALA A 125 28.62 0.84 1.82
C ALA A 125 29.22 1.06 3.21
N ASP A 126 28.39 1.32 4.21
CA ASP A 126 28.80 1.49 5.61
C ASP A 126 29.35 0.19 6.20
N ALA A 127 28.69 -0.95 5.96
CA ALA A 127 29.17 -2.26 6.39
C ALA A 127 30.51 -2.62 5.74
N VAL A 128 30.66 -2.35 4.44
CA VAL A 128 31.87 -2.59 3.66
C VAL A 128 33.02 -1.67 4.09
N SER A 129 32.74 -0.41 4.36
CA SER A 129 33.71 0.53 4.94
C SER A 129 34.21 0.01 6.29
N THR A 130 33.30 -0.49 7.12
CA THR A 130 33.65 -1.05 8.43
C THR A 130 34.49 -2.32 8.30
N LEU A 131 34.20 -3.20 7.33
CA LEU A 131 35.04 -4.37 7.07
C LEU A 131 36.51 -4.01 6.83
N LYS A 132 36.81 -2.86 6.23
CA LYS A 132 38.19 -2.42 5.97
C LYS A 132 38.98 -2.08 7.23
N SER A 133 38.29 -1.72 8.32
CA SER A 133 38.93 -1.31 9.59
C SER A 133 38.99 -2.42 10.63
N LEU A 134 38.43 -3.61 10.35
CA LEU A 134 38.37 -4.71 11.32
C LEU A 134 39.72 -5.45 11.49
N PRO A 135 40.00 -5.99 12.69
CA PRO A 135 41.15 -6.86 12.92
C PRO A 135 41.09 -8.15 12.08
N SER A 136 42.27 -8.70 11.76
CA SER A 136 42.41 -9.95 11.00
C SER A 136 41.62 -11.10 11.61
N ASP A 137 41.64 -11.26 12.94
CA ASP A 137 40.92 -12.36 13.60
C ASP A 137 39.40 -12.28 13.40
N THR A 138 38.86 -11.06 13.42
CA THR A 138 37.45 -10.78 13.15
C THR A 138 37.12 -11.04 11.69
N LEU A 139 37.96 -10.60 10.75
CA LEU A 139 37.81 -10.89 9.32
C LEU A 139 37.81 -12.39 9.03
N SER A 140 38.71 -13.15 9.67
CA SER A 140 38.75 -14.60 9.55
C SER A 140 37.51 -15.29 10.14
N SER A 141 36.90 -14.71 11.17
CA SER A 141 35.63 -15.19 11.74
C SER A 141 34.46 -14.94 10.77
N ILE A 142 34.39 -13.74 10.17
CA ILE A 142 33.40 -13.37 9.15
C ILE A 142 33.53 -14.28 7.93
N GLY A 143 34.75 -14.46 7.43
CA GLY A 143 35.04 -15.35 6.30
C GLY A 143 34.58 -16.79 6.57
N ARG A 144 34.77 -17.30 7.79
CA ARG A 144 34.26 -18.63 8.18
C ARG A 144 32.73 -18.70 8.20
N ARG A 145 32.04 -17.69 8.74
CA ARG A 145 30.56 -17.62 8.75
C ARG A 145 30.00 -17.60 7.32
N LEU A 146 30.55 -16.74 6.46
CA LEU A 146 30.16 -16.68 5.05
C LEU A 146 30.44 -17.99 4.33
N TYR A 147 31.60 -18.62 4.58
CA TYR A 147 31.92 -19.91 3.98
C TYR A 147 30.93 -21.00 4.38
N GLN A 148 30.56 -21.07 5.67
CA GLN A 148 29.54 -22.00 6.16
C GLN A 148 28.17 -21.73 5.56
N LEU A 149 27.81 -20.46 5.37
CA LEU A 149 26.57 -20.07 4.71
C LEU A 149 26.54 -20.58 3.26
N TYR A 150 27.64 -20.37 2.53
CA TYR A 150 27.77 -20.80 1.15
C TYR A 150 27.81 -22.31 0.98
N ASP A 151 28.31 -23.06 1.96
CA ASP A 151 28.33 -24.52 1.91
C ASP A 151 26.92 -25.15 2.00
N ARG A 152 25.95 -24.41 2.57
CA ARG A 152 24.54 -24.83 2.68
C ARG A 152 23.69 -24.43 1.48
N VAL A 153 24.29 -23.86 0.44
CA VAL A 153 23.55 -23.36 -0.73
C VAL A 153 23.11 -24.54 -1.63
N PRO A 154 21.84 -24.57 -2.09
CA PRO A 154 21.33 -25.63 -2.95
C PRO A 154 22.12 -25.81 -4.25
N PRO A 155 22.19 -27.03 -4.82
CA PRO A 155 22.95 -27.33 -6.04
C PRO A 155 22.71 -26.38 -7.23
N PRO A 156 21.48 -25.92 -7.54
CA PRO A 156 21.23 -25.03 -8.67
C PRO A 156 22.00 -23.70 -8.61
N LEU A 157 22.38 -23.25 -7.41
CA LEU A 157 23.16 -22.02 -7.21
C LEU A 157 24.67 -22.30 -7.12
N GLN A 158 25.11 -23.56 -7.00
CA GLN A 158 26.53 -23.88 -6.89
C GLN A 158 27.29 -23.63 -8.19
N ASP A 159 26.58 -23.74 -9.33
CA ASP A 159 27.15 -23.48 -10.64
C ASP A 159 27.20 -22.02 -11.04
N ASP A 160 26.48 -21.16 -10.32
CA ASP A 160 26.39 -19.73 -10.56
C ASP A 160 27.79 -19.07 -10.44
N PRO A 161 28.19 -18.25 -11.43
CA PRO A 161 29.50 -17.62 -11.44
C PRO A 161 29.70 -16.65 -10.27
N THR A 162 28.66 -15.90 -9.91
CA THR A 162 28.65 -14.95 -8.78
C THR A 162 28.80 -15.70 -7.46
N PHE A 163 28.14 -16.85 -7.31
CA PHE A 163 28.33 -17.73 -6.15
C PHE A 163 29.77 -18.27 -6.03
N LYS A 164 30.34 -18.78 -7.12
CA LYS A 164 31.74 -19.28 -7.14
C LYS A 164 32.72 -18.17 -6.73
N GLN A 165 32.47 -16.93 -7.13
CA GLN A 165 33.28 -15.78 -6.76
C GLN A 165 33.13 -15.39 -5.29
N LEU A 166 31.90 -15.34 -4.76
CA LEU A 166 31.64 -15.10 -3.33
C LEU A 166 32.28 -16.17 -2.43
N ARG A 167 32.20 -17.45 -2.81
CA ARG A 167 32.86 -18.55 -2.07
C ARG A 167 34.38 -18.41 -2.07
N ARG A 168 34.96 -17.89 -3.16
CA ARG A 168 36.40 -17.57 -3.21
C ARG A 168 36.74 -16.39 -2.30
N LEU A 169 35.92 -15.35 -2.27
CA LEU A 169 36.11 -14.20 -1.37
C LEU A 169 36.01 -14.58 0.10
N SER A 170 35.07 -15.45 0.49
CA SER A 170 35.00 -15.93 1.87
C SER A 170 36.29 -16.64 2.30
N ARG A 171 36.95 -17.36 1.38
CA ARG A 171 38.27 -17.96 1.65
C ARG A 171 39.38 -16.93 1.79
N LYS A 172 39.38 -15.87 0.96
CA LYS A 172 40.33 -14.76 1.10
C LYS A 172 40.19 -14.03 2.44
N LEU A 173 38.96 -13.82 2.89
CA LEU A 173 38.66 -13.26 4.22
C LEU A 173 39.18 -14.15 5.36
N ILE A 174 39.15 -15.48 5.20
CA ILE A 174 39.71 -16.42 6.19
C ILE A 174 41.22 -16.24 6.32
N VAL A 175 41.93 -16.08 5.21
CA VAL A 175 43.40 -16.00 5.17
C VAL A 175 43.90 -14.56 5.38
N SER A 176 42.98 -13.58 5.50
CA SER A 176 43.30 -12.15 5.57
C SER A 176 44.22 -11.69 4.44
N GLU A 177 44.02 -12.23 3.23
CA GLU A 177 44.79 -11.81 2.06
C GLU A 177 44.45 -10.36 1.70
N GLY A 178 45.47 -9.52 1.55
CA GLY A 178 45.33 -8.12 1.18
C GLY A 178 44.61 -7.92 -0.16
N GLY A 179 43.75 -6.90 -0.23
CA GLY A 179 43.02 -6.50 -1.44
C GLY A 179 41.75 -5.72 -1.10
N ASP A 180 41.10 -5.13 -2.11
CA ASP A 180 39.79 -4.47 -1.94
C ASP A 180 38.65 -5.50 -1.87
N VAL A 181 38.71 -6.38 -0.87
CA VAL A 181 37.70 -7.42 -0.63
C VAL A 181 36.34 -6.78 -0.38
N GLY A 182 36.32 -5.61 0.28
CA GLY A 182 35.12 -4.82 0.52
C GLY A 182 34.40 -4.42 -0.77
N GLY A 183 35.10 -3.76 -1.70
CA GLY A 183 34.52 -3.35 -2.99
C GLY A 183 34.07 -4.55 -3.85
N GLN A 184 34.80 -5.67 -3.79
CA GLN A 184 34.40 -6.90 -4.46
C GLN A 184 33.09 -7.46 -3.87
N VAL A 185 32.99 -7.54 -2.54
CA VAL A 185 31.75 -7.97 -1.84
C VAL A 185 30.59 -7.05 -2.21
N GLN A 186 30.81 -5.73 -2.27
CA GLN A 186 29.79 -4.76 -2.64
C GLN A 186 29.22 -5.04 -4.04
N SER A 187 30.09 -5.11 -5.05
CA SER A 187 29.68 -5.34 -6.44
C SER A 187 28.93 -6.67 -6.62
N TYR A 188 29.30 -7.72 -5.87
CA TYR A 188 28.59 -8.99 -5.93
C TYR A 188 27.22 -8.95 -5.27
N ILE A 189 27.08 -8.23 -4.16
CA ILE A 189 25.78 -8.07 -3.52
C ILE A 189 24.86 -7.23 -4.41
N GLU A 190 25.37 -6.21 -5.10
CA GLU A 190 24.64 -5.44 -6.13
C GLU A 190 24.13 -6.32 -7.27
N ASP A 191 24.93 -7.27 -7.76
CA ASP A 191 24.46 -8.24 -8.77
C ASP A 191 23.40 -9.21 -8.21
N LEU A 192 23.56 -9.66 -6.95
CA LEU A 192 22.61 -10.59 -6.32
C LEU A 192 21.28 -9.94 -5.94
N LEU A 193 21.27 -8.67 -5.55
CA LEU A 193 20.08 -7.94 -5.08
C LEU A 193 19.35 -7.20 -6.20
N SER A 194 19.35 -7.78 -7.41
CA SER A 194 18.54 -7.27 -8.51
C SER A 194 17.05 -7.30 -8.15
N PRO A 195 16.26 -6.27 -8.53
CA PRO A 195 14.85 -6.18 -8.13
C PRO A 195 14.03 -7.36 -8.66
N LEU A 196 13.38 -8.09 -7.76
CA LEU A 196 12.45 -9.17 -8.12
C LEU A 196 11.25 -8.65 -8.91
N THR A 197 10.91 -7.39 -8.69
CA THR A 197 9.81 -6.70 -9.35
C THR A 197 10.05 -6.48 -10.81
N ASP A 198 11.25 -6.67 -11.38
CA ASP A 198 11.54 -6.42 -12.80
C ASP A 198 11.13 -7.59 -13.72
N LEU A 199 10.97 -8.79 -13.16
CA LEU A 199 10.60 -9.99 -13.91
C LEU A 199 9.11 -10.03 -14.29
N PRO A 200 8.77 -10.58 -15.48
CA PRO A 200 7.39 -10.78 -15.88
C PRO A 200 6.68 -11.71 -14.89
N LEU A 201 5.41 -11.43 -14.60
CA LEU A 201 4.58 -12.23 -13.69
C LEU A 201 5.09 -12.33 -12.25
N SER A 202 6.03 -11.48 -11.82
CA SER A 202 6.52 -11.43 -10.43
C SER A 202 5.37 -11.29 -9.40
N GLU A 203 4.29 -10.60 -9.77
CA GLU A 203 3.02 -10.48 -9.02
C GLU A 203 2.33 -11.83 -8.72
N LEU A 204 2.70 -12.94 -9.37
CA LEU A 204 2.18 -14.26 -9.01
C LEU A 204 2.77 -14.79 -7.71
N TRP A 205 4.04 -14.51 -7.48
CA TRP A 205 4.82 -15.08 -6.39
C TRP A 205 5.12 -14.07 -5.28
N MET A 206 4.86 -12.78 -5.53
CA MET A 206 5.00 -11.71 -4.56
C MET A 206 3.66 -11.06 -4.24
N THR A 207 3.37 -10.86 -2.96
CA THR A 207 2.15 -10.18 -2.49
C THR A 207 2.28 -8.64 -2.50
N GLY A 208 3.36 -8.08 -3.03
CA GLY A 208 3.69 -6.65 -2.93
C GLY A 208 2.71 -5.73 -3.66
N ASP A 209 2.14 -6.19 -4.78
CA ASP A 209 1.18 -5.41 -5.59
C ASP A 209 -0.26 -5.50 -5.07
N VAL A 210 -0.52 -6.35 -4.08
CA VAL A 210 -1.86 -6.49 -3.49
C VAL A 210 -2.03 -5.35 -2.50
N VAL A 211 -3.01 -4.48 -2.74
CA VAL A 211 -3.44 -3.47 -1.75
C VAL A 211 -3.80 -4.22 -0.47
N PHE A 212 -2.92 -4.08 0.54
CA PHE A 212 -3.15 -4.71 1.82
C PHE A 212 -4.43 -4.11 2.39
N PRO A 213 -5.42 -4.94 2.78
CA PRO A 213 -6.68 -4.42 3.24
C PRO A 213 -6.53 -3.95 4.70
N ALA A 214 -5.79 -2.87 4.89
CA ALA A 214 -5.50 -2.28 6.18
C ALA A 214 -6.80 -1.93 6.91
N GLU A 215 -7.84 -1.55 6.18
CA GLU A 215 -9.17 -1.26 6.73
C GLU A 215 -9.82 -2.44 7.45
N TYR A 216 -9.54 -3.69 7.06
CA TYR A 216 -10.07 -4.87 7.77
C TYR A 216 -9.41 -5.10 9.12
N LEU A 217 -8.15 -4.67 9.28
CA LEU A 217 -7.39 -4.82 10.52
C LEU A 217 -7.46 -3.59 11.41
N ASN A 218 -7.47 -2.42 10.79
CA ASN A 218 -7.52 -1.11 11.42
C ASN A 218 -8.63 -0.27 10.74
N PRO A 219 -9.90 -0.53 11.08
CA PRO A 219 -11.01 0.24 10.51
C PRO A 219 -11.00 1.66 11.06
N HIS A 220 -10.94 2.64 10.16
CA HIS A 220 -11.03 4.07 10.50
C HIS A 220 -12.49 4.52 10.52
N THR A 221 -13.33 3.89 11.37
CA THR A 221 -14.79 4.09 11.38
C THR A 221 -15.18 5.56 11.57
N ARG A 222 -14.51 6.27 12.48
CA ARG A 222 -14.78 7.69 12.72
C ARG A 222 -14.46 8.55 11.50
N GLN A 223 -13.31 8.32 10.86
CA GLN A 223 -12.92 9.06 9.67
C GLN A 223 -13.90 8.82 8.53
N ARG A 224 -14.42 7.59 8.37
CA ARG A 224 -15.44 7.27 7.37
C ARG A 224 -16.76 8.00 7.61
N VAL A 225 -17.24 8.04 8.85
CA VAL A 225 -18.44 8.81 9.21
C VAL A 225 -18.24 10.29 8.91
N PHE A 226 -17.05 10.84 9.20
CA PHE A 226 -16.72 12.22 8.86
C PHE A 226 -16.71 12.48 7.36
N THR A 227 -16.01 11.67 6.57
CA THR A 227 -15.97 11.82 5.12
C THR A 227 -17.38 11.70 4.54
N ALA A 228 -18.21 10.77 5.02
CA ALA A 228 -19.59 10.62 4.56
C ALA A 228 -20.48 11.83 4.90
N LEU A 229 -20.31 12.45 6.07
CA LEU A 229 -21.06 13.65 6.45
C LEU A 229 -20.57 14.91 5.71
N LEU A 230 -19.30 14.97 5.33
CA LEU A 230 -18.70 16.12 4.62
C LEU A 230 -18.86 16.04 3.10
N TYR A 231 -18.76 14.84 2.56
CA TYR A 231 -18.78 14.52 1.14
C TYR A 231 -19.77 13.37 0.85
N PRO A 232 -21.09 13.58 1.04
CA PRO A 232 -22.09 12.54 0.77
C PRO A 232 -22.05 12.02 -0.68
N SER A 233 -21.69 12.88 -1.64
CA SER A 233 -21.57 12.56 -3.06
C SER A 233 -20.59 11.43 -3.37
N ASP A 234 -19.59 11.20 -2.50
CA ASP A 234 -18.62 10.11 -2.69
C ASP A 234 -19.26 8.72 -2.43
N TYR A 235 -20.45 8.70 -1.82
CA TYR A 235 -21.17 7.48 -1.41
C TYR A 235 -22.57 7.36 -2.01
N LEU A 236 -23.10 8.44 -2.58
CA LEU A 236 -24.45 8.53 -3.11
C LEU A 236 -24.38 8.84 -4.61
N ASP A 237 -24.52 7.79 -5.44
CA ASP A 237 -24.37 7.88 -6.90
C ASP A 237 -25.43 8.78 -7.58
N ASP A 238 -26.57 9.03 -6.91
CA ASP A 238 -27.75 9.69 -7.48
C ASP A 238 -28.02 11.11 -6.94
N ILE A 239 -27.23 11.61 -5.99
CA ILE A 239 -27.42 12.96 -5.41
C ILE A 239 -26.34 13.89 -5.96
N GLN A 240 -26.63 14.51 -7.10
CA GLN A 240 -25.73 15.52 -7.67
C GLN A 240 -25.77 16.80 -6.82
N GLY A 241 -24.75 16.99 -5.97
CA GLY A 241 -24.46 18.28 -5.37
C GLY A 241 -25.27 18.67 -4.12
N GLU A 242 -26.36 17.98 -3.80
CA GLU A 242 -27.13 18.28 -2.59
C GLU A 242 -26.46 17.70 -1.34
N ASN A 243 -26.32 18.55 -0.30
CA ASN A 243 -25.90 18.08 1.01
C ASN A 243 -27.10 17.48 1.75
N THR A 244 -26.92 16.34 2.39
CA THR A 244 -27.94 15.78 3.28
C THR A 244 -28.20 16.70 4.48
N ASP A 245 -29.41 16.72 5.04
CA ASP A 245 -29.76 17.51 6.24
C ASP A 245 -28.71 17.35 7.35
N THR A 246 -28.30 16.11 7.60
CA THR A 246 -27.31 15.76 8.63
C THR A 246 -25.90 16.24 8.26
N GLY A 247 -25.55 16.25 6.97
CA GLY A 247 -24.29 16.84 6.48
C GLY A 247 -24.27 18.37 6.60
N ILE A 248 -25.38 19.05 6.28
CA ILE A 248 -25.53 20.51 6.47
C ILE A 248 -25.34 20.86 7.94
N LEU A 249 -26.07 20.16 8.82
CA LEU A 249 -25.99 20.39 10.25
C LEU A 249 -24.58 20.09 10.79
N PHE A 250 -23.92 19.04 10.30
CA PHE A 250 -22.54 18.69 10.66
C PHE A 250 -21.51 19.75 10.23
N LYS A 251 -21.68 20.42 9.08
CA LYS A 251 -20.81 21.54 8.68
C LYS A 251 -20.91 22.70 9.67
N GLY A 252 -22.12 23.05 10.11
CA GLY A 252 -22.33 24.04 11.18
C GLY A 252 -21.70 23.60 12.52
N TYR A 253 -21.80 22.32 12.86
CA TYR A 253 -21.12 21.74 14.03
C TYR A 253 -19.60 21.93 13.99
N LEU A 254 -18.95 21.79 12.82
CA LEU A 254 -17.50 21.99 12.71
C LEU A 254 -17.07 23.44 12.96
N GLN A 255 -17.88 24.40 12.53
CA GLN A 255 -17.65 25.85 12.71
C GLN A 255 -17.99 26.32 14.12
N SER A 256 -18.80 25.54 14.85
CA SER A 256 -19.21 25.86 16.21
C SER A 256 -18.12 25.62 17.26
N GLY A 257 -18.23 26.37 18.37
CA GLY A 257 -17.38 26.19 19.55
C GLY A 257 -17.73 24.95 20.38
N ARG A 258 -17.19 24.88 21.61
CA ARG A 258 -17.42 23.75 22.53
C ARG A 258 -18.90 23.57 22.94
N MET A 259 -19.63 24.68 23.04
CA MET A 259 -21.06 24.70 23.32
C MET A 259 -21.76 25.35 22.13
N ILE A 260 -22.81 24.71 21.65
CA ILE A 260 -23.59 25.14 20.50
C ILE A 260 -24.94 25.61 21.01
N ASN A 261 -25.33 26.84 20.66
CA ASN A 261 -26.68 27.34 20.90
C ASN A 261 -27.62 26.69 19.88
N VAL A 262 -28.65 25.99 20.35
CA VAL A 262 -29.54 25.21 19.46
C VAL A 262 -30.36 26.14 18.56
N ASN A 263 -30.77 27.31 19.04
CA ASN A 263 -31.56 28.27 18.26
C ASN A 263 -30.74 28.86 17.10
N ASP A 264 -29.54 29.38 17.37
CA ASP A 264 -28.64 29.92 16.33
C ASP A 264 -28.26 28.84 15.30
N TRP A 265 -28.13 27.58 15.75
CA TRP A 265 -27.81 26.46 14.88
C TRP A 265 -29.00 26.06 13.99
N PHE A 266 -30.23 26.13 14.52
CA PHE A 266 -31.46 25.95 13.75
C PHE A 266 -31.65 27.05 12.71
N GLU A 267 -31.46 28.32 13.08
CA GLU A 267 -31.56 29.46 12.15
C GLU A 267 -30.57 29.31 10.99
N SER A 268 -29.31 28.97 11.28
CA SER A 268 -28.31 28.70 10.23
C SER A 268 -28.66 27.51 9.35
N PHE A 269 -29.27 26.46 9.92
CA PHE A 269 -29.73 25.30 9.16
C PHE A 269 -30.88 25.65 8.22
N ALA A 270 -31.90 26.36 8.73
CA ALA A 270 -33.06 26.78 7.96
C ALA A 270 -32.65 27.63 6.75
N LEU A 271 -31.77 28.62 6.95
CA LEU A 271 -31.23 29.45 5.87
C LEU A 271 -30.53 28.64 4.77
N THR A 272 -29.82 27.56 5.14
CA THR A 272 -29.08 26.73 4.17
C THR A 272 -29.99 25.79 3.39
N VAL A 273 -31.07 25.30 4.02
CA VAL A 273 -32.03 24.42 3.36
C VAL A 273 -32.89 25.22 2.38
N SER A 274 -33.45 26.36 2.80
CA SER A 274 -34.25 27.22 1.93
C SER A 274 -33.45 27.73 0.72
N GLY A 275 -32.18 28.11 0.90
CA GLY A 275 -31.32 28.54 -0.21
C GLY A 275 -30.84 27.43 -1.15
N ASN A 276 -31.02 26.15 -0.79
CA ASN A 276 -30.78 25.02 -1.68
C ASN A 276 -32.05 24.64 -2.46
N ASP A 277 -33.23 24.77 -1.85
CA ASP A 277 -34.51 24.51 -2.51
C ASP A 277 -34.74 25.50 -3.68
N ASP A 278 -34.30 26.77 -3.55
CA ASP A 278 -34.34 27.78 -4.63
C ASP A 278 -33.40 27.48 -5.81
N GLN A 279 -32.30 26.73 -5.61
CA GLN A 279 -31.36 26.38 -6.69
C GLN A 279 -31.82 25.18 -7.54
N GLY A 280 -32.86 24.46 -7.11
CA GLY A 280 -33.48 23.37 -7.84
C GLY A 280 -34.56 23.82 -8.85
N GLU A 281 -34.97 25.08 -8.83
CA GLU A 281 -36.09 25.61 -9.63
C GLU A 281 -35.71 26.71 -10.64
N GLU A 282 -34.43 27.05 -10.82
CA GLU A 282 -33.99 28.04 -11.82
C GLU A 282 -33.66 27.44 -13.20
N GLU A 283 -34.63 26.79 -13.84
CA GLU A 283 -34.73 26.73 -15.31
C GLU A 283 -36.20 26.90 -15.75
N GLU A 284 -36.86 28.01 -15.41
CA GLU A 284 -37.93 28.60 -16.24
C GLU A 284 -38.24 30.07 -15.82
N GLU A 285 -37.78 30.98 -16.67
CA GLU A 285 -38.23 32.37 -16.95
C GLU A 285 -38.91 33.25 -15.86
N GLY A 286 -38.34 34.46 -15.64
CA GLY A 286 -39.13 35.69 -15.67
C GLY A 286 -38.99 36.71 -14.53
N GLU A 287 -38.47 37.89 -14.91
CA GLU A 287 -38.68 39.22 -14.30
C GLU A 287 -38.24 39.54 -12.86
N LYS A 288 -37.40 40.58 -12.80
CA LYS A 288 -36.99 41.31 -11.59
C LYS A 288 -38.18 41.90 -10.84
N GLY A 289 -38.30 41.56 -9.57
CA GLY A 289 -39.02 42.33 -8.56
C GLY A 289 -38.14 42.51 -7.32
N ASP A 290 -37.70 43.74 -7.06
CA ASP A 290 -37.12 44.13 -5.78
C ASP A 290 -38.19 43.99 -4.68
N GLY A 291 -38.01 43.05 -3.76
CA GLY A 291 -38.87 42.85 -2.59
C GLY A 291 -38.10 42.12 -1.50
N GLU A 292 -37.95 42.76 -0.35
CA GLU A 292 -37.28 42.27 0.86
C GLU A 292 -37.84 40.90 1.28
N GLY A 293 -37.01 39.86 1.16
CA GLY A 293 -37.34 38.49 1.55
C GLY A 293 -37.29 38.30 3.06
N ASP A 294 -38.44 38.41 3.72
CA ASP A 294 -38.74 37.81 5.01
C ASP A 294 -40.07 37.09 4.89
N GLY A 295 -40.02 35.79 4.58
CA GLY A 295 -41.21 35.02 4.27
C GLY A 295 -40.88 33.54 4.10
N MET A 296 -40.43 32.88 5.16
CA MET A 296 -40.60 31.43 5.23
C MET A 296 -42.11 31.16 5.16
N ASP A 297 -42.56 30.38 4.18
CA ASP A 297 -43.96 29.98 4.10
C ASP A 297 -44.38 29.35 5.43
N VAL A 298 -45.52 29.77 5.97
CA VAL A 298 -45.98 29.41 7.33
C VAL A 298 -46.13 27.89 7.49
N ASP A 299 -46.33 27.15 6.39
CA ASP A 299 -46.41 25.69 6.35
C ASP A 299 -45.05 24.98 6.20
N GLU A 300 -43.98 25.66 5.76
CA GLU A 300 -42.64 25.08 5.64
C GLU A 300 -41.85 25.11 6.96
N GLY A 301 -42.13 26.10 7.82
CA GLY A 301 -41.49 26.25 9.13
C GLY A 301 -41.55 24.96 10.00
N PRO A 302 -42.71 24.31 10.17
CA PRO A 302 -42.82 23.05 10.90
C PRO A 302 -42.05 21.89 10.25
N VAL A 303 -41.97 21.85 8.91
CA VAL A 303 -41.25 20.80 8.17
C VAL A 303 -39.75 20.95 8.35
N VAL A 304 -39.23 22.17 8.22
CA VAL A 304 -37.81 22.46 8.44
C VAL A 304 -37.42 22.21 9.90
N GLN A 305 -38.28 22.55 10.85
CA GLN A 305 -38.07 22.22 12.27
C GLN A 305 -38.00 20.69 12.50
N ALA A 306 -38.88 19.92 11.86
CA ALA A 306 -38.84 18.46 11.95
C ALA A 306 -37.56 17.86 11.32
N ARG A 307 -37.13 18.38 10.16
CA ARG A 307 -35.87 18.00 9.50
C ARG A 307 -34.66 18.29 10.38
N PHE A 308 -34.60 19.47 10.98
CA PHE A 308 -33.55 19.85 11.93
C PHE A 308 -33.51 18.92 13.15
N MET A 309 -34.65 18.68 13.80
CA MET A 309 -34.71 17.80 14.98
C MET A 309 -34.28 16.37 14.65
N ARG A 310 -34.63 15.87 13.46
CA ARG A 310 -34.17 14.57 12.97
C ARG A 310 -32.65 14.54 12.80
N ALA A 311 -32.08 15.51 12.07
CA ALA A 311 -30.64 15.60 11.85
C ALA A 311 -29.87 15.77 13.17
N LEU A 312 -30.40 16.54 14.12
CA LEU A 312 -29.82 16.72 15.45
C LEU A 312 -29.79 15.41 16.23
N HIS A 313 -30.88 14.63 16.21
CA HIS A 313 -30.94 13.32 16.85
C HIS A 313 -29.99 12.32 16.20
N GLU A 314 -29.78 12.38 14.88
CA GLU A 314 -28.78 11.55 14.21
C GLU A 314 -27.34 11.90 14.66
N LEU A 315 -27.03 13.18 14.82
CA LEU A 315 -25.75 13.63 15.37
C LEU A 315 -25.57 13.22 16.85
N ASP A 316 -26.62 13.27 17.66
CA ASP A 316 -26.62 12.77 19.04
C ASP A 316 -26.42 11.24 19.08
N TYR A 317 -27.11 10.50 18.20
CA TYR A 317 -26.98 9.05 18.09
C TYR A 317 -25.56 8.61 17.69
N MET A 318 -24.91 9.34 16.78
CA MET A 318 -23.50 9.13 16.42
C MET A 318 -22.53 9.61 17.50
N GLY A 319 -23.03 10.30 18.53
CA GLY A 319 -22.25 10.76 19.67
C GLY A 319 -21.45 12.02 19.41
N PHE A 320 -21.79 12.85 18.41
CA PHE A 320 -21.17 14.16 18.14
C PHE A 320 -21.65 15.25 19.10
N VAL A 321 -22.86 15.08 19.60
CA VAL A 321 -23.53 16.04 20.46
C VAL A 321 -23.82 15.37 21.80
N LYS A 322 -23.82 16.15 22.87
CA LYS A 322 -24.30 15.70 24.17
C LYS A 322 -25.20 16.77 24.79
N HIS A 323 -26.42 16.35 25.13
CA HIS A 323 -27.34 17.15 25.94
C HIS A 323 -26.75 17.32 27.36
N GLY A 324 -26.44 18.55 27.76
CA GLY A 324 -25.75 18.85 29.01
C GLY A 324 -26.43 19.98 29.80
N GLY A 325 -26.67 19.77 31.09
CA GLY A 325 -27.49 20.66 31.93
C GLY A 325 -26.85 21.97 32.40
N ARG A 326 -25.84 22.53 31.71
CA ARG A 326 -25.26 23.84 32.10
C ARG A 326 -26.04 25.05 31.58
N LYS A 327 -26.67 24.93 30.41
CA LYS A 327 -27.61 25.92 29.85
C LYS A 327 -28.72 25.15 29.13
N ALA A 328 -29.98 25.52 29.39
CA ALA A 328 -31.15 24.78 28.92
C ALA A 328 -31.26 24.68 27.38
N GLU A 329 -30.63 25.60 26.65
CA GLU A 329 -30.73 25.72 25.19
C GLU A 329 -29.40 25.44 24.47
N HIS A 330 -28.44 24.78 25.14
CA HIS A 330 -27.14 24.51 24.54
C HIS A 330 -26.82 23.03 24.58
N VAL A 331 -26.17 22.57 23.51
CA VAL A 331 -25.61 21.24 23.42
C VAL A 331 -24.09 21.29 23.41
N ALA A 332 -23.45 20.27 23.98
CA ALA A 332 -21.99 20.20 24.03
C ALA A 332 -21.45 19.40 22.85
N ARG A 333 -20.43 19.94 22.19
CA ARG A 333 -19.63 19.23 21.18
C ARG A 333 -18.75 18.18 21.88
N THR A 334 -18.69 16.97 21.33
CA THR A 334 -17.94 15.84 21.93
C THR A 334 -16.69 15.46 21.13
N VAL A 335 -16.61 15.82 19.84
CA VAL A 335 -15.48 15.49 18.96
C VAL A 335 -14.87 16.73 18.32
N PHE A 336 -13.60 17.00 18.60
CA PHE A 336 -12.92 18.26 18.23
C PHE A 336 -11.88 18.10 17.10
N ASP A 337 -11.29 16.91 16.95
CA ASP A 337 -10.20 16.64 16.01
C ASP A 337 -10.71 16.29 14.60
N CYS A 338 -11.48 17.18 13.99
CA CYS A 338 -12.17 16.92 12.72
C CYS A 338 -11.51 17.57 11.49
N LEU A 339 -10.45 18.37 11.65
CA LEU A 339 -9.94 19.28 10.60
C LEU A 339 -8.50 19.00 10.13
N GLU A 340 -7.83 17.96 10.63
CA GLU A 340 -6.54 17.56 10.06
C GLU A 340 -6.80 16.69 8.82
N ARG A 341 -6.73 17.29 7.63
CA ARG A 341 -6.56 16.51 6.40
C ARG A 341 -5.24 15.71 6.53
N PRO A 342 -5.22 14.40 6.22
CA PRO A 342 -3.97 13.67 6.08
C PRO A 342 -3.10 14.21 4.93
#